data_AF-A0A812CE10-F1
#
_entry.id   AF-A0A812CE10-F1
#
_cell.length_a   1.000
_cell.length_b   1.000
_cell.length_c   1.000
_cell.angle_alpha   90.00
_cell.angle_beta   90.00
_cell.angle_gamma   90.00
#
_symmetry.space_group_name_H-M   'P 1'
#
loop_
_entity.id
_entity.type
_entity.pdbx_description
1 polymer ?
#
loop_
_entity_poly.entity_id
_entity_poly.type
_entity_poly.pdbx_seq_one_letter_code
_entity_poly.pdbx_strand_id
1 'polypeptide(L)'
;MDCADAEPSTTIVGTGSDTILVLEPKSFKPFKSKDEYLYAMKEDIAEWFTCLYNCCITVDNFFEVLETGVELCKHANAVRKFALERQDQLGNKSQFVRHIPNGEIQYKKAVKAQTFQARDNVSNFISWCRDIGVPEVLRFETDDLVLRKNERSVVLCLLEVARVGAKLGMLAPTIVQMEEEIDAELAGEPPPPTKQIITCDLKSLDEMVS
;
A
#
# COMPACT_ATOMS: atom_id res chain seq x y z
N MET A 1 23.35 16.17 -67.58
CA MET A 1 23.94 14.84 -67.40
C MET A 1 24.86 14.95 -66.20
N ASP A 2 24.77 13.95 -65.33
CA ASP A 2 25.65 13.62 -64.21
C ASP A 2 25.43 14.24 -62.82
N CYS A 3 25.30 13.28 -61.90
CA CYS A 3 25.27 13.32 -60.45
C CYS A 3 26.58 13.81 -59.84
N ALA A 4 26.55 14.30 -58.59
CA ALA A 4 27.42 13.84 -57.50
C ALA A 4 27.17 14.62 -56.20
N ASP A 5 27.26 13.87 -55.10
CA ASP A 5 27.21 14.25 -53.69
C ASP A 5 28.22 15.32 -53.25
N ALA A 6 27.84 16.09 -52.22
CA ALA A 6 28.79 16.71 -51.28
C ALA A 6 28.09 17.00 -49.94
N GLU A 7 28.58 16.37 -48.86
CA GLU A 7 28.22 16.66 -47.47
C GLU A 7 28.57 18.10 -47.05
N PRO A 8 28.05 18.55 -45.89
CA PRO A 8 29.02 19.00 -44.90
C PRO A 8 28.74 18.50 -43.47
N SER A 9 29.75 17.82 -42.92
CA SER A 9 30.42 18.12 -41.65
C SER A 9 29.55 18.28 -40.39
N THR A 10 29.62 17.24 -39.57
CA THR A 10 29.49 17.21 -38.11
C THR A 10 29.88 18.53 -37.43
N THR A 11 28.96 19.09 -36.65
CA THR A 11 29.29 19.90 -35.47
C THR A 11 28.55 19.31 -34.27
N ILE A 12 29.32 18.73 -33.35
CA ILE A 12 28.87 18.34 -32.02
C ILE A 12 28.94 19.59 -31.14
N VAL A 13 27.80 19.99 -30.56
CA VAL A 13 27.75 20.68 -29.26
C VAL A 13 26.52 20.15 -28.53
N GLY A 14 26.77 19.41 -27.45
CA GLY A 14 25.71 18.86 -26.59
C GLY A 14 25.12 19.89 -25.63
N THR A 15 24.02 19.52 -24.99
CA THR A 15 23.84 19.38 -23.53
C THR A 15 22.35 19.34 -23.20
N GLY A 16 21.91 18.34 -22.44
CA GLY A 16 20.57 18.31 -21.84
C GLY A 16 19.83 17.00 -22.04
N SER A 17 20.28 15.95 -21.34
CA SER A 17 19.59 14.66 -21.25
C SER A 17 18.39 14.79 -20.30
N ASP A 18 17.30 15.40 -20.75
CA ASP A 18 16.00 15.22 -20.10
C ASP A 18 15.33 13.99 -20.71
N THR A 19 15.83 12.81 -20.32
CA THR A 19 15.11 11.56 -20.56
C THR A 19 13.92 11.55 -19.62
N ILE A 20 12.78 12.03 -20.09
CA ILE A 20 11.49 11.67 -19.52
C ILE A 20 11.41 10.16 -19.63
N LEU A 21 11.63 9.45 -18.51
CA LEU A 21 11.33 8.03 -18.40
C LEU A 21 9.81 7.91 -18.46
N VAL A 22 9.30 7.83 -19.68
CA VAL A 22 7.95 7.32 -19.93
C VAL A 22 8.01 5.86 -19.51
N LEU A 23 7.61 5.58 -18.27
CA LEU A 23 7.37 4.23 -17.82
C LEU A 23 6.25 3.68 -18.69
N GLU A 24 6.58 2.76 -19.58
CA GLU A 24 5.57 2.01 -20.32
C GLU A 24 4.68 1.32 -19.28
N PRO A 25 3.35 1.55 -19.30
CA PRO A 25 2.43 0.86 -18.42
C PRO A 25 2.64 -0.64 -18.60
N LYS A 26 3.02 -1.35 -17.52
CA LYS A 26 3.09 -2.81 -17.55
C LYS A 26 1.75 -3.31 -18.06
N SER A 27 1.77 -3.99 -19.21
CA SER A 27 0.61 -4.63 -19.82
C SER A 27 -0.19 -5.37 -18.74
N PHE A 28 -1.42 -4.90 -18.50
CA PHE A 28 -2.33 -5.48 -17.53
C PHE A 28 -2.77 -6.85 -18.05
N LYS A 29 -2.10 -7.92 -17.62
CA LYS A 29 -2.56 -9.29 -17.87
C LYS A 29 -3.59 -9.62 -16.79
N PRO A 30 -4.85 -9.93 -17.15
CA PRO A 30 -5.82 -10.40 -16.17
C PRO A 30 -5.27 -11.63 -15.46
N PHE A 31 -5.26 -11.63 -14.13
CA PHE A 31 -4.77 -12.78 -13.39
C PHE A 31 -5.68 -13.98 -13.65
N LYS A 32 -5.06 -15.15 -13.70
CA LYS A 32 -5.67 -16.39 -14.19
C LYS A 32 -6.45 -17.13 -13.11
N SER A 33 -6.21 -16.82 -11.83
CA SER A 33 -6.87 -17.48 -10.69
C SER A 33 -7.07 -16.54 -9.50
N LYS A 34 -8.04 -16.86 -8.64
CA LYS A 34 -8.30 -16.14 -7.38
C LYS A 34 -7.09 -16.10 -6.45
N ASP A 35 -6.26 -17.15 -6.47
CA ASP A 35 -5.08 -17.26 -5.61
C ASP A 35 -3.95 -16.34 -6.09
N GLU A 36 -3.84 -16.14 -7.40
CA GLU A 36 -2.87 -15.20 -8.00
C GLU A 36 -3.22 -13.75 -7.64
N TYR A 37 -4.51 -13.38 -7.67
CA TYR A 37 -4.97 -12.07 -7.16
C TYR A 37 -4.63 -11.91 -5.67
N LEU A 38 -4.90 -12.93 -4.86
CA LEU A 38 -4.63 -12.88 -3.42
C LEU A 38 -3.14 -12.74 -3.15
N TYR A 39 -2.29 -13.43 -3.93
CA TYR A 39 -0.84 -13.31 -3.84
C TYR A 39 -0.38 -11.88 -4.14
N ALA A 40 -0.82 -11.30 -5.26
CA ALA A 40 -0.47 -9.93 -5.62
C ALA A 40 -0.93 -8.90 -4.57
N MET A 41 -2.12 -9.08 -4.00
CA MET A 41 -2.59 -8.24 -2.90
C MET A 41 -1.73 -8.38 -1.64
N LYS A 42 -1.29 -9.60 -1.29
CA LYS A 42 -0.40 -9.82 -0.14
C LYS A 42 0.97 -9.18 -0.36
N GLU A 43 1.53 -9.30 -1.55
CA GLU A 43 2.80 -8.69 -1.94
C GLU A 43 2.74 -7.16 -1.79
N ASP A 44 1.73 -6.51 -2.36
CA ASP A 44 1.56 -5.06 -2.27
C ASP A 44 1.38 -4.56 -0.82
N ILE A 45 0.61 -5.29 0.01
CA ILE A 45 0.47 -4.97 1.44
C ILE A 45 1.78 -5.21 2.20
N ALA A 46 2.53 -6.26 1.88
CA ALA A 46 3.82 -6.55 2.51
C ALA A 46 4.83 -5.44 2.23
N GLU A 47 4.94 -5.00 0.97
CA GLU A 47 5.78 -3.87 0.60
C GLU A 47 5.35 -2.59 1.33
N TRP A 48 4.05 -2.32 1.39
CA TRP A 48 3.50 -1.18 2.13
C TRP A 48 3.86 -1.20 3.63
N PHE A 49 3.68 -2.32 4.31
CA PHE A 49 4.07 -2.47 5.72
C PHE A 49 5.59 -2.34 5.91
N THR A 50 6.37 -2.91 5.00
CA THR A 50 7.84 -2.79 5.00
C THR A 50 8.27 -1.33 4.90
N CYS A 51 7.69 -0.56 3.98
CA CYS A 51 7.99 0.86 3.81
C CYS A 51 7.56 1.71 5.01
N LEU A 52 6.45 1.39 5.66
CA LEU A 52 5.95 2.17 6.82
C LEU A 52 6.68 1.86 8.14
N TYR A 53 7.03 0.59 8.37
CA TYR A 53 7.47 0.11 9.69
C TYR A 53 8.86 -0.52 9.69
N ASN A 54 9.48 -0.62 8.52
CA ASN A 54 10.78 -1.27 8.34
C ASN A 54 10.79 -2.71 8.91
N CYS A 55 9.62 -3.38 8.87
CA CYS A 55 9.45 -4.76 9.30
C CYS A 55 9.77 -5.72 8.16
N CYS A 56 10.38 -6.87 8.46
CA CYS A 56 10.73 -7.89 7.47
C CYS A 56 9.51 -8.74 7.09
N ILE A 57 8.52 -8.13 6.45
CA ILE A 57 7.34 -8.83 5.93
C ILE A 57 7.48 -9.04 4.42
N THR A 58 7.19 -10.24 3.97
CA THR A 58 7.16 -10.67 2.57
C THR A 58 5.84 -11.39 2.33
N VAL A 59 5.54 -11.71 1.07
CA VAL A 59 4.36 -12.51 0.73
C VAL A 59 4.38 -13.92 1.36
N ASP A 60 5.56 -14.51 1.56
CA ASP A 60 5.74 -15.85 2.13
C ASP A 60 5.51 -15.88 3.65
N ASN A 61 6.04 -14.89 4.38
CA ASN A 61 5.88 -14.80 5.83
C ASN A 61 4.77 -13.84 6.27
N PHE A 62 4.00 -13.29 5.31
CA PHE A 62 2.99 -12.25 5.49
C PHE A 62 2.14 -12.49 6.73
N PHE A 63 1.67 -13.71 6.78
CA PHE A 63 0.74 -14.18 7.75
C PHE A 63 1.42 -14.43 9.09
N GLU A 64 2.63 -14.99 9.12
CA GLU A 64 3.42 -15.26 10.34
C GLU A 64 3.77 -13.97 11.08
N VAL A 65 4.08 -12.91 10.34
CA VAL A 65 4.37 -11.59 10.91
C VAL A 65 3.14 -10.98 11.57
N LEU A 66 1.96 -11.15 10.95
CA LEU A 66 0.73 -10.52 11.41
C LEU A 66 -0.01 -11.31 12.50
N GLU A 67 0.21 -12.62 12.64
CA GLU A 67 -0.66 -13.51 13.45
C GLU A 67 -0.66 -13.24 14.96
N THR A 68 0.30 -12.45 15.45
CA THR A 68 0.33 -11.99 16.86
C THR A 68 -0.55 -10.75 17.10
N GLY A 69 -1.03 -10.12 16.03
CA GLY A 69 -1.77 -8.85 16.05
C GLY A 69 -0.93 -7.62 16.40
N VAL A 70 0.38 -7.79 16.63
CA VAL A 70 1.28 -6.70 17.07
C VAL A 70 1.46 -5.64 15.98
N GLU A 71 1.79 -6.05 14.76
CA GLU A 71 1.98 -5.12 13.63
C GLU A 71 0.66 -4.44 13.23
N LEU A 72 -0.46 -5.13 13.39
CA LEU A 72 -1.80 -4.54 13.16
C LEU A 72 -2.11 -3.42 14.16
N CYS A 73 -1.87 -3.65 15.45
CA CYS A 73 -2.10 -2.61 16.47
C CYS A 73 -1.12 -1.43 16.32
N LYS A 74 0.14 -1.71 15.94
CA LYS A 74 1.11 -0.65 15.59
C LYS A 74 0.62 0.19 14.43
N HIS A 75 0.12 -0.45 13.37
CA HIS A 75 -0.41 0.24 12.20
C HIS A 75 -1.56 1.17 12.58
N ALA A 76 -2.53 0.67 13.33
CA ALA A 76 -3.66 1.46 13.78
C ALA A 76 -3.26 2.69 14.64
N ASN A 77 -2.29 2.53 15.53
CA ASN A 77 -1.74 3.65 16.31
C ASN A 77 -0.99 4.66 15.43
N ALA A 78 -0.30 4.20 14.39
CA ALA A 78 0.34 5.08 13.41
C ALA A 78 -0.68 5.88 12.60
N VAL A 79 -1.78 5.24 12.17
CA VAL A 79 -2.91 5.92 11.49
C VAL A 79 -3.50 7.01 12.37
N ARG A 80 -3.78 6.70 13.63
CA ARG A 80 -4.25 7.68 14.61
C ARG A 80 -3.28 8.86 14.74
N LYS A 81 -1.98 8.58 14.93
CA LYS A 81 -0.96 9.62 15.06
C LYS A 81 -0.91 10.53 13.82
N PHE A 82 -0.95 9.93 12.63
CA PHE A 82 -0.93 10.67 11.37
C PHE A 82 -2.14 11.59 11.21
N ALA A 83 -3.33 11.09 11.59
CA ALA A 83 -4.56 11.87 11.56
C ALA A 83 -4.53 13.06 12.52
N LEU A 84 -4.00 12.87 13.73
CA LEU A 84 -3.89 13.94 14.74
C LEU A 84 -2.88 15.02 14.32
N GLU A 85 -1.72 14.63 13.80
CA GLU A 85 -0.68 15.58 13.35
C GLU A 85 -1.12 16.44 12.17
N ARG A 86 -2.10 15.98 11.39
CA ARG A 86 -2.60 16.67 10.19
C ARG A 86 -4.03 17.18 10.35
N GLN A 87 -4.59 17.14 11.57
CA GLN A 87 -5.96 17.57 11.81
C GLN A 87 -6.20 19.01 11.33
N ASP A 88 -5.24 19.91 11.57
CA ASP A 88 -5.30 21.32 11.12
C ASP A 88 -5.20 21.48 9.60
N GLN A 89 -4.52 20.55 8.90
CA GLN A 89 -4.32 20.58 7.44
C GLN A 89 -5.42 19.85 6.67
N LEU A 90 -6.10 18.90 7.32
CA LEU A 90 -7.15 18.08 6.72
C LEU A 90 -8.47 18.85 6.54
N GLY A 91 -8.68 19.96 7.26
CA GLY A 91 -9.87 20.80 7.13
C GLY A 91 -11.17 19.99 7.11
N ASN A 92 -12.05 20.26 6.13
CA ASN A 92 -13.31 19.52 5.93
C ASN A 92 -13.15 18.10 5.32
N LYS A 93 -11.95 17.64 4.93
CA LYS A 93 -11.74 16.24 4.46
C LYS A 93 -11.95 15.22 5.59
N SER A 94 -12.06 15.68 6.83
CA SER A 94 -12.51 14.88 7.99
C SER A 94 -13.90 14.24 7.81
N GLN A 95 -14.73 14.65 6.84
CA GLN A 95 -16.05 14.03 6.63
C GLN A 95 -15.97 12.55 6.18
N PHE A 96 -14.85 12.11 5.60
CA PHE A 96 -14.72 10.74 5.09
C PHE A 96 -14.33 9.72 6.15
N VAL A 97 -13.82 10.15 7.30
CA VAL A 97 -13.48 9.25 8.41
C VAL A 97 -14.43 9.50 9.56
N ARG A 98 -15.26 8.49 9.87
CA ARG A 98 -16.38 8.63 10.83
C ARG A 98 -15.91 9.13 12.18
N HIS A 99 -14.82 8.56 12.69
CA HIS A 99 -14.24 8.90 13.97
C HIS A 99 -12.79 8.39 14.04
N ILE A 100 -11.85 9.22 14.50
CA ILE A 100 -10.54 8.75 14.92
C ILE A 100 -10.57 8.65 16.45
N PRO A 101 -10.41 7.44 17.03
CA PRO A 101 -10.40 7.30 18.48
C PRO A 101 -9.32 8.14 19.16
N ASN A 102 -9.70 8.83 20.24
CA ASN A 102 -8.79 9.68 21.01
C ASN A 102 -7.71 8.90 21.77
N GLY A 103 -7.88 7.59 21.99
CA GLY A 103 -6.91 6.74 22.70
C GLY A 103 -6.09 5.85 21.76
N GLU A 104 -4.87 5.52 22.16
CA GLU A 104 -4.09 4.47 21.50
C GLU A 104 -4.71 3.09 21.78
N ILE A 105 -4.68 2.24 20.76
CA ILE A 105 -4.98 0.82 20.92
C ILE A 105 -3.96 0.22 21.87
N GLN A 106 -4.46 -0.41 22.93
CA GLN A 106 -3.64 -1.17 23.86
C GLN A 106 -3.40 -2.57 23.30
N TYR A 107 -2.15 -3.03 23.32
CA TYR A 107 -1.79 -4.37 22.84
C TYR A 107 -0.53 -4.88 23.55
N LYS A 108 -0.39 -6.21 23.61
CA LYS A 108 0.75 -6.89 24.20
C LYS A 108 1.83 -7.09 23.13
N LYS A 109 3.07 -6.69 23.41
CA LYS A 109 4.19 -6.76 22.43
C LYS A 109 4.84 -8.15 22.34
N ALA A 110 5.09 -8.79 23.49
CA ALA A 110 5.73 -10.10 23.56
C ALA A 110 4.66 -11.22 23.56
N VAL A 111 4.07 -11.47 22.39
CA VAL A 111 2.98 -12.42 22.22
C VAL A 111 3.42 -13.56 21.33
N LYS A 112 3.10 -14.79 21.72
CA LYS A 112 3.29 -15.96 20.87
C LYS A 112 2.10 -16.12 19.93
N ALA A 113 2.37 -16.56 18.70
CA ALA A 113 1.36 -16.94 17.73
C ALA A 113 0.35 -17.95 18.30
N GLN A 114 -0.86 -17.98 17.74
CA GLN A 114 -1.90 -18.97 18.07
C GLN A 114 -2.35 -18.99 19.54
N THR A 115 -2.08 -17.92 20.30
CA THR A 115 -2.48 -17.79 21.71
C THR A 115 -3.74 -16.96 21.91
N PHE A 116 -4.35 -17.02 23.09
CA PHE A 116 -5.41 -16.09 23.50
C PHE A 116 -4.92 -14.64 23.48
N GLN A 117 -3.66 -14.37 23.84
CA GLN A 117 -3.13 -13.02 23.79
C GLN A 117 -2.99 -12.49 22.35
N ALA A 118 -2.71 -13.36 21.39
CA ALA A 118 -2.72 -12.99 19.97
C ALA A 118 -4.14 -12.62 19.52
N ARG A 119 -5.15 -13.43 19.89
CA ARG A 119 -6.55 -13.12 19.62
C ARG A 119 -7.01 -11.81 20.26
N ASP A 120 -6.58 -11.52 21.50
CA ASP A 120 -6.88 -10.26 22.18
C ASP A 120 -6.35 -9.06 21.38
N ASN A 121 -5.07 -9.10 20.95
CA ASN A 121 -4.49 -8.04 20.12
C ASN A 121 -5.27 -7.86 18.82
N VAL A 122 -5.58 -8.95 18.12
CA VAL A 122 -6.34 -8.91 16.86
C VAL A 122 -7.77 -8.38 17.08
N SER A 123 -8.43 -8.75 18.17
CA SER A 123 -9.76 -8.24 18.52
C SER A 123 -9.75 -6.73 18.79
N ASN A 124 -8.71 -6.21 19.42
CA ASN A 124 -8.52 -4.79 19.63
C ASN A 124 -8.36 -4.04 18.29
N PHE A 125 -7.59 -4.60 17.35
CA PHE A 125 -7.47 -4.07 15.99
C PHE A 125 -8.81 -4.07 15.24
N ILE A 126 -9.53 -5.20 15.23
CA ILE A 126 -10.85 -5.32 14.56
C ILE A 126 -11.85 -4.33 15.15
N SER A 127 -11.82 -4.13 16.47
CA SER A 127 -12.66 -3.13 17.14
C SER A 127 -12.33 -1.72 16.67
N TRP A 128 -11.04 -1.38 16.52
CA TRP A 128 -10.64 -0.10 15.97
C TRP A 128 -11.02 0.09 14.50
N CYS A 129 -10.94 -0.97 13.67
CA CYS A 129 -11.40 -0.91 12.27
C CYS A 129 -12.86 -0.44 12.17
N ARG A 130 -13.73 -0.89 13.09
CA ARG A 130 -15.12 -0.41 13.16
C ARG A 130 -15.18 1.09 13.45
N ASP A 131 -14.34 1.59 14.35
CA ASP A 131 -14.36 2.99 14.80
C ASP A 131 -13.94 3.95 13.67
N ILE A 132 -12.94 3.57 12.87
CA ILE A 132 -12.52 4.33 11.67
C ILE A 132 -13.46 4.15 10.46
N GLY A 133 -14.49 3.30 10.58
CA GLY A 133 -15.55 3.16 9.59
C GLY A 133 -15.40 2.00 8.60
N VAL A 134 -14.52 1.03 8.84
CA VAL A 134 -14.40 -0.16 8.00
C VAL A 134 -15.72 -0.97 8.06
N PRO A 135 -16.36 -1.26 6.90
CA PRO A 135 -17.60 -2.02 6.85
C PRO A 135 -17.49 -3.39 7.53
N GLU A 136 -18.54 -3.82 8.22
CA GLU A 136 -18.58 -5.12 8.90
C GLU A 136 -18.28 -6.30 7.97
N VAL A 137 -18.82 -6.25 6.75
CA VAL A 137 -18.60 -7.28 5.73
C VAL A 137 -17.15 -7.40 5.25
N LEU A 138 -16.31 -6.40 5.52
CA LEU A 138 -14.88 -6.40 5.19
C LEU A 138 -14.00 -6.65 6.42
N ARG A 139 -14.54 -6.62 7.64
CA ARG A 139 -13.79 -6.96 8.86
C ARG A 139 -13.70 -8.48 8.98
N PHE A 140 -12.49 -8.98 9.24
CA PHE A 140 -12.23 -10.40 9.47
C PHE A 140 -12.44 -10.78 10.94
N GLU A 141 -12.53 -12.08 11.22
CA GLU A 141 -12.62 -12.63 12.58
C GLU A 141 -11.23 -13.00 13.13
N THR A 142 -11.06 -13.03 14.46
CA THR A 142 -9.72 -13.30 15.04
C THR A 142 -9.09 -14.61 14.56
N ASP A 143 -9.90 -15.65 14.37
CA ASP A 143 -9.41 -16.96 13.90
C ASP A 143 -9.05 -16.96 12.40
N ASP A 144 -9.57 -16.03 11.60
CA ASP A 144 -9.23 -15.92 10.17
C ASP A 144 -7.74 -15.63 10.01
N LEU A 145 -7.18 -14.81 10.91
CA LEU A 145 -5.76 -14.52 10.98
C LEU A 145 -5.00 -15.54 11.83
N VAL A 146 -5.41 -15.71 13.10
CA VAL A 146 -4.62 -16.46 14.10
C VAL A 146 -4.56 -17.96 13.78
N LEU A 147 -5.60 -18.51 13.16
CA LEU A 147 -5.66 -19.93 12.77
C LEU A 147 -5.71 -20.14 11.25
N ARG A 148 -5.49 -19.08 10.46
CA ARG A 148 -5.57 -19.13 8.98
C ARG A 148 -6.91 -19.62 8.44
N LYS A 149 -8.02 -19.38 9.14
CA LYS A 149 -9.33 -19.85 8.65
C LYS A 149 -9.78 -19.16 7.37
N ASN A 150 -9.37 -17.91 7.14
CA ASN A 150 -9.77 -17.14 5.97
C ASN A 150 -8.79 -16.00 5.65
N GLU A 151 -7.72 -16.34 4.93
CA GLU A 151 -6.69 -15.38 4.49
C GLU A 151 -7.25 -14.21 3.67
N ARG A 152 -8.24 -14.50 2.82
CA ARG A 152 -8.84 -13.50 1.93
C ARG A 152 -9.53 -12.39 2.73
N SER A 153 -10.28 -12.73 3.77
CA SER A 153 -10.95 -11.72 4.62
C SER A 153 -9.93 -10.79 5.27
N VAL A 154 -8.79 -11.32 5.72
CA VAL A 154 -7.72 -10.49 6.32
C VAL A 154 -7.16 -9.50 5.30
N VAL A 155 -6.80 -9.98 4.10
CA VAL A 155 -6.23 -9.15 3.03
C VAL A 155 -7.20 -8.04 2.61
N LEU A 156 -8.49 -8.37 2.41
CA LEU A 156 -9.51 -7.38 2.04
C LEU A 156 -9.73 -6.34 3.13
N CYS A 157 -9.71 -6.74 4.40
CA CYS A 157 -9.80 -5.80 5.51
C CYS A 157 -8.64 -4.80 5.52
N LEU A 158 -7.41 -5.27 5.28
CA LEU A 158 -6.22 -4.43 5.30
C LEU A 158 -6.19 -3.42 4.14
N LEU A 159 -6.67 -3.81 2.96
CA LEU A 159 -6.85 -2.87 1.85
C LEU A 159 -7.87 -1.79 2.18
N GLU A 160 -8.97 -2.15 2.84
CA GLU A 160 -9.96 -1.15 3.26
C GLU A 160 -9.39 -0.19 4.33
N VAL A 161 -8.60 -0.70 5.27
CA VAL A 161 -7.87 0.13 6.24
C VAL A 161 -6.91 1.08 5.50
N ALA A 162 -6.21 0.60 4.47
CA ALA A 162 -5.33 1.43 3.66
C ALA A 162 -6.08 2.54 2.91
N ARG A 163 -7.25 2.28 2.34
CA ARG A 163 -8.12 3.31 1.73
C ARG A 163 -8.52 4.39 2.73
N VAL A 164 -8.85 3.99 3.97
CA VAL A 164 -9.14 4.96 5.04
C VAL A 164 -7.89 5.77 5.40
N GLY A 165 -6.72 5.12 5.49
CA GLY A 165 -5.44 5.78 5.74
C GLY A 165 -5.03 6.77 4.64
N ALA A 166 -5.26 6.43 3.37
CA ALA A 166 -4.97 7.29 2.21
C ALA A 166 -5.73 8.62 2.28
N LYS A 167 -7.01 8.57 2.66
CA LYS A 167 -7.86 9.76 2.89
C LYS A 167 -7.35 10.66 4.02
N LEU A 168 -6.60 10.10 4.96
CA LEU A 168 -5.92 10.83 6.03
C LEU A 168 -4.53 11.35 5.60
N GLY A 169 -4.08 11.01 4.40
CA GLY A 169 -2.83 11.42 3.77
C GLY A 169 -1.64 10.47 4.00
N MET A 170 -1.88 9.29 4.58
CA MET A 170 -0.85 8.27 4.73
C MET A 170 -0.47 7.67 3.37
N LEU A 171 0.74 7.15 3.28
CA LEU A 171 1.13 6.30 2.17
C LEU A 171 0.19 5.10 2.09
N ALA A 172 -0.23 4.74 0.88
CA ALA A 172 -1.11 3.61 0.62
C ALA A 172 -0.42 2.56 -0.28
N PRO A 173 -0.84 1.29 -0.26
CA PRO A 173 -0.40 0.26 -1.21
C PRO A 173 -0.67 0.70 -2.66
N THR A 174 0.11 0.18 -3.61
CA THR A 174 0.02 0.54 -5.03
C THR A 174 -1.37 0.30 -5.59
N ILE A 175 -2.04 -0.79 -5.18
CA ILE A 175 -3.40 -1.10 -5.61
C ILE A 175 -4.36 0.04 -5.28
N VAL A 176 -4.29 0.58 -4.06
CA VAL A 176 -5.15 1.69 -3.62
C VAL A 176 -4.80 2.98 -4.36
N GLN A 177 -3.53 3.24 -4.61
CA GLN A 177 -3.12 4.42 -5.39
C GLN A 177 -3.64 4.39 -6.82
N MET A 178 -3.59 3.22 -7.47
CA MET A 178 -4.14 3.02 -8.81
C MET A 178 -5.66 3.16 -8.82
N GLU A 179 -6.37 2.67 -7.80
CA GLU A 179 -7.82 2.89 -7.67
C GLU A 179 -8.17 4.39 -7.64
N GLU A 180 -7.45 5.18 -6.84
CA GLU A 180 -7.65 6.64 -6.76
C GLU A 180 -7.30 7.38 -8.07
N GLU A 181 -6.26 6.93 -8.78
CA GLU A 181 -5.89 7.47 -10.11
C GLU A 181 -7.01 7.22 -11.14
N ILE A 182 -7.54 6.00 -11.19
CA ILE A 182 -8.66 5.64 -12.08
C ILE A 182 -9.90 6.49 -11.74
N ASP A 183 -10.25 6.62 -10.46
CA ASP A 183 -11.41 7.41 -10.05
C ASP A 183 -11.26 8.90 -10.42
N ALA A 184 -10.05 9.47 -10.30
CA ALA A 184 -9.76 10.84 -10.69
C ALA A 184 -9.86 11.05 -12.22
N GLU A 185 -9.34 10.10 -13.01
CA GLU A 185 -9.47 10.12 -14.48
C GLU A 185 -10.94 10.06 -14.91
N LEU A 186 -11.74 9.19 -14.28
CA LEU A 186 -13.18 9.07 -14.55
C LEU A 186 -13.95 10.33 -14.16
N ALA A 187 -13.51 11.05 -13.13
CA ALA A 187 -14.08 12.34 -12.70
C ALA A 187 -13.61 13.54 -13.55
N GLY A 188 -12.60 13.37 -14.40
CA GLY A 188 -11.98 14.45 -15.18
C GLY A 188 -11.13 15.41 -14.32
N GLU A 189 -10.66 14.95 -13.15
CA GLU A 189 -9.77 15.71 -12.27
C GLU A 189 -8.30 15.49 -12.69
N PRO A 190 -7.41 16.48 -12.48
CA PRO A 190 -5.99 16.25 -12.68
C PRO A 190 -5.49 15.16 -11.71
N PRO A 191 -4.60 14.25 -12.15
CA PRO A 191 -4.17 13.13 -11.34
C PRO A 191 -3.59 13.62 -10.00
N PRO A 192 -3.93 12.98 -8.87
CA PRO A 192 -3.37 13.36 -7.59
C PRO A 192 -1.84 13.20 -7.65
N PRO A 193 -1.07 14.07 -6.96
CA PRO A 193 0.38 13.92 -6.92
C PRO A 193 0.73 12.55 -6.33
N THR A 194 1.23 11.65 -7.18
CA THR A 194 1.46 10.25 -6.85
C THR A 194 2.57 10.16 -5.81
N LYS A 195 2.23 9.74 -4.59
CA LYS A 195 3.24 9.30 -3.61
C LYS A 195 3.44 7.81 -3.80
N GLN A 196 4.00 7.42 -4.96
CA GLN A 196 4.30 6.02 -5.22
C GLN A 196 5.19 5.50 -4.09
N ILE A 197 4.89 4.30 -3.61
CA ILE A 197 5.87 3.55 -2.83
C ILE A 197 7.06 3.39 -3.79
N ILE A 198 8.14 4.12 -3.57
CA ILE A 198 9.39 3.88 -4.31
C ILE A 198 9.89 2.55 -3.79
N THR A 199 9.53 1.46 -4.48
CA THR A 199 9.99 0.12 -4.13
C THR A 199 11.49 0.06 -4.35
N CYS A 200 12.22 -0.43 -3.35
CA CYS A 200 13.67 -0.63 -3.44
C CYS A 200 14.06 -1.87 -4.27
N ASP A 201 13.21 -2.36 -5.19
CA ASP A 201 13.56 -3.48 -6.06
C ASP A 201 13.28 -3.20 -7.55
N LEU A 202 13.63 -1.98 -7.98
CA LEU A 202 14.27 -1.85 -9.29
C LEU A 202 15.71 -2.35 -9.13
N LYS A 203 15.92 -3.66 -8.94
CA LYS A 203 17.19 -4.26 -9.35
C LYS A 203 17.37 -3.91 -10.82
N SER A 204 18.28 -2.98 -11.01
CA SER A 204 19.01 -2.67 -12.22
C SER A 204 18.86 -3.77 -13.28
N LEU A 205 17.93 -3.59 -14.21
CA LEU A 205 17.92 -4.33 -15.48
C LEU A 205 19.22 -4.08 -16.27
N ASP A 206 19.98 -3.06 -15.88
CA ASP A 206 21.32 -2.73 -16.38
C ASP A 206 22.43 -3.67 -15.86
N GLU A 207 22.23 -4.38 -14.73
CA GLU A 207 23.23 -5.31 -14.19
C GLU A 207 23.17 -6.73 -14.80
N MET A 208 22.19 -7.02 -15.67
CA MET A 208 22.14 -8.28 -16.44
C MET A 208 22.65 -8.15 -17.88
N VAL A 209 23.12 -6.96 -18.28
CA VAL A 209 23.76 -6.71 -19.59
C VAL A 209 25.12 -6.03 -19.40
N SER A 210 25.85 -6.40 -18.34
CA SER A 210 27.28 -6.07 -18.17
C SER A 210 28.11 -7.33 -17.93
#